data_AF-A0A3B7L737-F1
#
_entry.id   AF-A0A3B7L737-F1
#
_cell.length_a   1.000
_cell.length_b   1.000
_cell.length_c   1.000
_cell.angle_alpha   90.00
_cell.angle_beta   90.00
_cell.angle_gamma   90.00
#
_symmetry.space_group_name_H-M   'P 1'
#
loop_
_entity.id
_entity.type
_entity.pdbx_description
1 polymer ?
#
loop_
_entity_poly.entity_id
_entity_poly.type
_entity_poly.pdbx_seq_one_letter_code
_entity_poly.pdbx_strand_id
1 'polypeptide(L)'
;MKAVIHECESKGIRAYGYQSDAGFVIRQGSMAVADNRVQNSLRERSKRISYRARLITEKILVPDTIGYRFAQDVVFNSPSEAASIIWGSNLNGRKVFGIAESESEFPSKDDGAFTRYFEIDDLRAIEGYRQDSVLAKTERDRQLVEQRKLKDNFTCQACGLKLVVNEKYVVECHHLVPVSLGVRETTMEDLVSLCPTCHRVAHMRQPPYLVHEIKEIIRFNQ
;
A
#
# COMPACT_ATOMS: atom_id res chain seq x y z
N MET A 1 -26.49 2.08 -16.66
CA MET A 1 -25.34 2.70 -17.36
C MET A 1 -24.42 1.58 -17.82
N LYS A 2 -23.88 1.62 -19.06
CA LYS A 2 -22.89 0.62 -19.49
C LYS A 2 -21.56 0.93 -18.79
N ALA A 3 -20.97 -0.04 -18.10
CA ALA A 3 -19.66 0.12 -17.49
C ALA A 3 -18.60 0.33 -18.59
N VAL A 4 -17.72 1.31 -18.42
CA VAL A 4 -16.58 1.53 -19.32
C VAL A 4 -15.59 0.39 -19.08
N ILE A 5 -15.36 -0.43 -20.10
CA ILE A 5 -14.40 -1.53 -20.03
C ILE A 5 -13.05 -1.02 -20.52
N HIS A 6 -12.06 -1.15 -19.65
CA HIS A 6 -10.67 -0.84 -19.89
C HIS A 6 -9.93 -2.10 -20.34
N GLU A 7 -9.35 -2.05 -21.53
CA GLU A 7 -8.49 -3.10 -22.07
C GLU A 7 -7.03 -2.71 -21.91
N CYS A 8 -6.19 -3.67 -21.50
CA CYS A 8 -4.76 -3.49 -21.44
C CYS A 8 -4.02 -4.72 -21.96
N GLU A 9 -3.04 -4.47 -22.83
CA GLU A 9 -2.08 -5.47 -23.28
C GLU A 9 -0.67 -5.10 -22.83
N SER A 10 -0.01 -6.00 -22.11
CA SER A 10 1.39 -5.84 -21.73
C SER A 10 2.00 -7.19 -21.42
N LYS A 11 3.32 -7.34 -21.64
CA LYS A 11 4.06 -8.61 -21.45
C LYS A 11 3.50 -9.81 -22.24
N GLY A 12 2.76 -9.55 -23.31
CA GLY A 12 2.10 -10.55 -24.16
C GLY A 12 0.79 -11.12 -23.60
N ILE A 13 0.26 -10.55 -22.52
CA ILE A 13 -1.02 -10.94 -21.93
C ILE A 13 -2.03 -9.79 -22.04
N ARG A 14 -3.31 -10.12 -22.18
CA ARG A 14 -4.42 -9.17 -22.24
C ARG A 14 -5.35 -9.31 -21.05
N ALA A 15 -5.78 -8.18 -20.49
CA ALA A 15 -6.75 -8.14 -19.40
C ALA A 15 -7.80 -7.04 -19.62
N TYR A 16 -9.00 -7.30 -19.13
CA TYR A 16 -10.15 -6.42 -19.27
C TYR A 16 -10.70 -6.10 -17.88
N GLY A 17 -10.84 -4.83 -17.54
CA GLY A 17 -11.36 -4.42 -16.25
C GLY A 17 -12.26 -3.20 -16.28
N TYR A 18 -13.05 -2.99 -15.24
CA TYR A 18 -13.93 -1.83 -15.11
C TYR A 18 -14.13 -1.45 -13.65
N GLN A 19 -14.44 -0.18 -13.40
CA GLN A 19 -14.77 0.30 -12.06
C GLN A 19 -16.24 -0.04 -11.73
N SER A 20 -16.46 -0.65 -10.56
CA SER A 20 -17.78 -0.90 -9.97
C SER A 20 -17.87 -0.29 -8.57
N ASP A 21 -19.08 -0.27 -7.99
CA ASP A 21 -19.31 0.19 -6.62
C ASP A 21 -18.62 -0.71 -5.56
N ALA A 22 -18.40 -1.99 -5.90
CA ALA A 22 -17.75 -2.96 -5.01
C ALA A 22 -16.21 -2.96 -5.14
N GLY A 23 -15.64 -2.30 -6.15
CA GLY A 23 -14.21 -2.31 -6.44
C GLY A 23 -13.90 -2.35 -7.93
N PHE A 24 -12.64 -2.67 -8.28
CA PHE A 24 -12.20 -2.81 -9.66
C PHE A 24 -12.35 -4.25 -10.13
N VAL A 25 -13.22 -4.48 -11.11
CA VAL A 25 -13.55 -5.83 -11.58
C VAL A 25 -12.63 -6.19 -12.74
N ILE A 26 -12.03 -7.38 -12.71
CA ILE A 26 -11.37 -8.01 -13.86
C ILE A 26 -12.32 -9.08 -14.41
N ARG A 27 -12.56 -9.02 -15.72
CA ARG A 27 -13.50 -9.93 -16.37
C ARG A 27 -12.90 -11.31 -16.57
N GLN A 28 -13.78 -12.32 -16.53
CA GLN A 28 -13.53 -13.66 -17.02
C GLN A 28 -12.89 -13.61 -18.42
N GLY A 29 -11.92 -14.48 -18.64
CA GLY A 29 -11.15 -14.55 -19.88
C GLY A 29 -9.93 -13.62 -19.91
N SER A 30 -9.78 -12.69 -18.95
CA SER A 30 -8.53 -11.95 -18.77
C SER A 30 -7.37 -12.88 -18.44
N MET A 31 -6.15 -12.50 -18.80
CA MET A 31 -4.95 -13.30 -18.60
C MET A 31 -4.11 -12.76 -17.45
N ALA A 32 -3.21 -13.59 -16.90
CA ALA A 32 -2.19 -13.20 -15.93
C ALA A 32 -0.88 -13.93 -16.25
N VAL A 33 0.26 -13.31 -15.91
CA VAL A 33 1.58 -13.88 -16.19
C VAL A 33 1.81 -15.18 -15.43
N ALA A 34 2.65 -16.07 -15.93
CA ALA A 34 3.13 -17.24 -15.20
C ALA A 34 3.97 -16.86 -13.95
N ASP A 35 4.09 -17.76 -12.98
CA ASP A 35 4.75 -17.46 -11.70
C ASP A 35 6.25 -17.18 -11.85
N ASN A 36 6.91 -17.82 -12.83
CA ASN A 36 8.31 -17.54 -13.17
C ASN A 36 8.54 -16.14 -13.77
N ARG A 37 7.48 -15.41 -14.15
CA ARG A 37 7.54 -14.03 -14.67
C ARG A 37 7.17 -12.97 -13.63
N VAL A 38 6.87 -13.38 -12.39
CA VAL A 38 6.61 -12.48 -11.26
C VAL A 38 7.92 -11.96 -10.67
N GLN A 39 8.08 -10.64 -10.60
CA GLN A 39 9.29 -9.98 -10.13
C GLN A 39 9.55 -10.23 -8.64
N ASN A 40 10.83 -10.33 -8.25
CA ASN A 40 11.27 -10.56 -6.87
C ASN A 40 10.79 -9.48 -5.89
N SER A 41 10.74 -8.22 -6.33
CA SER A 41 10.20 -7.10 -5.54
C SER A 41 8.71 -7.23 -5.21
N LEU A 42 7.96 -8.06 -5.95
CA LEU A 42 6.59 -8.42 -5.62
C LEU A 42 6.53 -9.64 -4.69
N ARG A 43 7.53 -10.53 -4.77
CA ARG A 43 7.63 -11.75 -3.94
C ARG A 43 7.86 -11.43 -2.47
N GLU A 44 8.57 -10.34 -2.17
CA GLU A 44 8.81 -9.84 -0.80
C GLU A 44 7.55 -9.25 -0.13
N ARG A 45 6.51 -8.91 -0.90
CA ARG A 45 5.19 -8.50 -0.37
C ARG A 45 4.23 -9.68 -0.28
N SER A 46 4.35 -10.43 0.82
CA SER A 46 3.62 -11.68 1.08
C SER A 46 2.12 -11.63 0.75
N LYS A 47 1.41 -10.56 1.11
CA LYS A 47 -0.06 -10.47 0.92
C LYS A 47 -0.54 -10.64 -0.53
N ARG A 48 0.15 -10.04 -1.51
CA ARG A 48 -0.26 -10.11 -2.93
C ARG A 48 0.06 -11.47 -3.55
N ILE A 49 1.17 -12.08 -3.15
CA ILE A 49 1.53 -13.45 -3.53
C ILE A 49 0.56 -14.46 -2.92
N SER A 50 0.24 -14.33 -1.63
CA SER A 50 -0.75 -15.18 -0.97
C SER A 50 -2.12 -15.06 -1.62
N TYR A 51 -2.54 -13.85 -2.00
CA TYR A 51 -3.79 -13.66 -2.71
C TYR A 51 -3.76 -14.29 -4.11
N ARG A 52 -2.69 -14.10 -4.88
CA ARG A 52 -2.51 -14.76 -6.17
C ARG A 52 -2.52 -16.29 -6.05
N ALA A 53 -1.82 -16.85 -5.06
CA ALA A 53 -1.84 -18.28 -4.77
C ALA A 53 -3.25 -18.78 -4.43
N ARG A 54 -4.02 -18.01 -3.64
CA ARG A 54 -5.42 -18.32 -3.34
C ARG A 54 -6.27 -18.39 -4.60
N LEU A 55 -6.14 -17.42 -5.52
CA LEU A 55 -6.87 -17.42 -6.79
C LEU A 55 -6.54 -18.66 -7.64
N ILE A 56 -5.29 -19.14 -7.60
CA ILE A 56 -4.88 -20.37 -8.30
C ILE A 56 -5.51 -21.60 -7.63
N THR A 57 -5.41 -21.71 -6.30
CA THR A 57 -5.99 -22.81 -5.51
C THR A 57 -7.50 -22.92 -5.68
N GLU A 58 -8.20 -21.79 -5.71
CA GLU A 58 -9.65 -21.70 -5.93
C GLU A 58 -10.06 -21.92 -7.39
N LYS A 59 -9.10 -22.20 -8.29
CA LYS A 59 -9.32 -22.36 -9.74
C LYS A 59 -9.97 -21.14 -10.40
N ILE A 60 -9.79 -19.96 -9.80
CA ILE A 60 -10.17 -18.68 -10.39
C ILE A 60 -9.09 -18.25 -11.40
N LEU A 61 -7.81 -18.50 -11.10
CA LEU A 61 -6.72 -18.45 -12.06
C LEU A 61 -6.38 -19.88 -12.50
N VAL A 62 -6.70 -20.19 -13.75
CA VAL A 62 -6.46 -21.52 -14.34
C VAL A 62 -5.28 -21.45 -15.31
N PRO A 63 -4.39 -22.45 -15.36
CA PRO A 63 -3.27 -22.45 -16.30
C PRO A 63 -3.71 -22.24 -17.75
N ASP A 64 -2.93 -21.44 -18.49
CA ASP A 64 -3.11 -21.14 -19.92
C ASP A 64 -1.73 -21.13 -20.60
N THR A 65 -1.72 -21.19 -21.92
CA THR A 65 -0.55 -21.24 -22.83
C THR A 65 0.67 -20.40 -22.40
N ILE A 66 0.47 -19.17 -21.93
CA ILE A 66 1.55 -18.24 -21.54
C ILE A 66 1.54 -17.83 -20.06
N GLY A 67 0.67 -18.46 -19.25
CA GLY A 67 0.46 -18.09 -17.85
C GLY A 67 -0.84 -18.64 -17.29
N TYR A 68 -1.74 -17.74 -16.93
CA TYR A 68 -3.04 -18.07 -16.35
C TYR A 68 -4.16 -17.29 -17.02
N ARG A 69 -5.38 -17.78 -16.88
CA ARG A 69 -6.62 -17.12 -17.29
C ARG A 69 -7.61 -17.07 -16.13
N PHE A 70 -8.31 -15.94 -16.02
CA PHE A 70 -9.40 -15.77 -15.09
C PHE A 70 -10.62 -16.59 -15.55
N ALA A 71 -11.01 -17.58 -14.76
CA ALA A 71 -12.16 -18.45 -15.03
C ALA A 71 -13.51 -17.79 -14.71
N GLN A 72 -13.51 -16.70 -13.95
CA GLN A 72 -14.68 -15.90 -13.59
C GLN A 72 -14.29 -14.43 -13.36
N ASP A 73 -15.30 -13.56 -13.25
CA ASP A 73 -15.09 -12.17 -12.86
C ASP A 73 -14.57 -12.09 -11.42
N VAL A 74 -13.61 -11.21 -11.17
CA VAL A 74 -13.00 -11.01 -9.84
C VAL A 74 -12.98 -9.54 -9.49
N VAL A 75 -13.49 -9.22 -8.30
CA VAL A 75 -13.43 -7.88 -7.73
C VAL A 75 -12.14 -7.71 -6.95
N PHE A 76 -11.37 -6.68 -7.28
CA PHE A 76 -10.17 -6.25 -6.56
C PHE A 76 -10.45 -4.96 -5.80
N ASN A 77 -9.69 -4.72 -4.73
CA ASN A 77 -9.81 -3.50 -3.92
C ASN A 77 -9.38 -2.25 -4.70
N SER A 78 -8.54 -2.41 -5.73
CA SER A 78 -8.08 -1.31 -6.58
C SER A 78 -7.58 -1.79 -7.94
N PRO A 79 -7.54 -0.91 -8.96
CA PRO A 79 -6.88 -1.20 -10.24
C PRO A 79 -5.42 -1.65 -10.06
N SER A 80 -4.73 -1.08 -9.05
CA SER A 80 -3.32 -1.36 -8.76
C SER A 80 -3.09 -2.75 -8.15
N GLU A 81 -4.05 -3.26 -7.37
CA GLU A 81 -4.03 -4.64 -6.88
C GLU A 81 -4.24 -5.63 -8.03
N ALA A 82 -5.24 -5.38 -8.89
CA ALA A 82 -5.48 -6.17 -10.09
C ALA A 82 -4.23 -6.21 -10.99
N ALA A 83 -3.62 -5.06 -11.25
CA ALA A 83 -2.44 -4.97 -12.10
C ALA A 83 -1.22 -5.73 -11.53
N SER A 84 -1.05 -5.71 -10.21
CA SER A 84 0.02 -6.46 -9.56
C SER A 84 -0.13 -7.97 -9.73
N ILE A 85 -1.37 -8.47 -9.66
CA ILE A 85 -1.68 -9.90 -9.80
C ILE A 85 -1.60 -10.34 -11.27
N ILE A 86 -2.06 -9.50 -12.20
CA ILE A 86 -2.06 -9.78 -13.64
C ILE A 86 -0.63 -9.77 -14.19
N TRP A 87 0.15 -8.71 -13.98
CA TRP A 87 1.46 -8.52 -14.63
C TRP A 87 2.65 -8.92 -13.76
N GLY A 88 2.43 -9.30 -12.50
CA GLY A 88 3.49 -9.76 -11.60
C GLY A 88 4.53 -8.69 -11.28
N SER A 89 4.16 -7.41 -11.34
CA SER A 89 5.04 -6.26 -11.09
C SER A 89 4.26 -5.10 -10.45
N ASN A 90 4.96 -4.18 -9.77
CA ASN A 90 4.35 -3.00 -9.15
C ASN A 90 4.01 -1.95 -10.22
N LEU A 91 2.90 -2.15 -10.94
CA LEU A 91 2.39 -1.19 -11.92
C LEU A 91 1.36 -0.26 -11.30
N ASN A 92 1.26 0.97 -11.82
CA ASN A 92 0.16 1.87 -11.51
C ASN A 92 -1.09 1.42 -12.28
N GLY A 93 -2.04 0.80 -11.59
CA GLY A 93 -3.20 0.19 -12.23
C GLY A 93 -4.09 1.19 -12.97
N ARG A 94 -4.26 2.41 -12.44
CA ARG A 94 -5.07 3.44 -13.12
C ARG A 94 -4.51 3.79 -14.49
N LYS A 95 -3.19 3.93 -14.59
CA LYS A 95 -2.51 4.21 -15.86
C LYS A 95 -2.57 3.01 -16.81
N VAL A 96 -2.30 1.81 -16.30
CA VAL A 96 -2.31 0.57 -17.10
C VAL A 96 -3.67 0.32 -17.73
N PHE A 97 -4.74 0.57 -16.98
CA PHE A 97 -6.11 0.46 -17.48
C PHE A 97 -6.63 1.75 -18.14
N GLY A 98 -5.82 2.81 -18.31
CA GLY A 98 -6.27 4.04 -18.95
C GLY A 98 -7.49 4.69 -18.29
N ILE A 99 -7.58 4.60 -16.96
CA ILE A 99 -8.64 5.21 -16.17
C ILE A 99 -8.32 6.70 -16.07
N ALA A 100 -9.03 7.54 -16.83
CA ALA A 100 -8.86 8.99 -16.80
C ALA A 100 -9.13 9.54 -15.39
N GLU A 101 -8.18 10.29 -14.82
CA GLU A 101 -8.46 11.12 -13.66
C GLU A 101 -9.29 12.33 -14.10
N SER A 102 -10.31 12.69 -13.32
CA SER A 102 -10.96 14.00 -13.44
C SER A 102 -9.90 15.10 -13.52
N GLU A 103 -10.02 15.94 -14.53
CA GLU A 103 -9.12 17.03 -14.92
C GLU A 103 -8.43 17.70 -13.73
N SER A 104 -7.11 17.52 -13.61
CA SER A 104 -6.28 18.45 -12.84
C SER A 104 -5.71 19.49 -13.80
N GLU A 105 -6.17 20.72 -13.65
CA GLU A 105 -5.72 21.93 -14.34
C GLU A 105 -4.20 22.13 -14.21
N PHE A 106 -3.42 21.61 -15.16
CA PHE A 106 -2.07 22.11 -15.42
C PHE A 106 -1.87 22.19 -16.94
N PRO A 107 -1.56 23.38 -17.49
CA PRO A 107 -1.52 23.58 -18.93
C PRO A 107 -0.31 22.87 -19.55
N SER A 108 -0.61 21.99 -20.49
CA SER A 108 0.34 21.45 -21.47
C SER A 108 0.78 22.57 -22.42
N LYS A 109 2.08 22.78 -22.57
CA LYS A 109 2.62 23.21 -23.86
C LYS A 109 3.21 21.98 -24.53
N ASP A 110 2.62 21.69 -25.68
CA ASP A 110 3.04 20.92 -26.87
C ASP A 110 4.37 20.13 -26.77
N ASP A 111 4.55 18.95 -27.36
CA ASP A 111 3.92 18.34 -28.53
C ASP A 111 4.21 16.81 -28.45
N GLY A 112 3.20 15.96 -28.68
CA GLY A 112 3.38 14.51 -28.93
C GLY A 112 3.83 13.64 -27.73
N ALA A 113 2.93 13.42 -26.76
CA ALA A 113 3.24 12.70 -25.53
C ALA A 113 3.34 11.16 -25.68
N PHE A 114 4.46 10.66 -26.23
CA PHE A 114 5.00 9.36 -25.83
C PHE A 114 5.59 9.52 -24.42
N THR A 115 5.06 8.76 -23.44
CA THR A 115 5.57 8.81 -22.07
C THR A 115 7.04 8.36 -22.03
N ARG A 116 7.96 9.21 -21.54
CA ARG A 116 9.37 8.86 -21.31
C ARG A 116 9.49 7.78 -20.23
N TYR A 117 9.85 6.56 -20.65
CA TYR A 117 10.41 5.54 -19.75
C TYR A 117 11.92 5.74 -19.75
N PHE A 118 12.51 5.97 -18.58
CA PHE A 118 13.97 5.93 -18.44
C PHE A 118 14.41 4.46 -18.29
N GLU A 119 15.54 4.10 -18.89
CA GLU A 119 16.11 2.76 -18.79
C GLU A 119 16.59 2.46 -17.36
N ILE A 120 16.79 1.17 -17.05
CA ILE A 120 17.04 0.66 -15.68
C ILE A 120 18.30 1.27 -15.03
N ASP A 121 19.25 1.73 -15.85
CA ASP A 121 20.52 2.35 -15.42
C ASP A 121 20.57 3.88 -15.62
N ASP A 122 19.43 4.54 -15.90
CA ASP A 122 19.39 6.00 -16.02
C ASP A 122 19.54 6.66 -14.63
N LEU A 123 20.42 7.65 -14.54
CA LEU A 123 20.69 8.42 -13.33
C LEU A 123 19.50 9.31 -12.91
N ARG A 124 18.48 9.46 -13.77
CA ARG A 124 17.28 10.26 -13.53
C ARG A 124 16.13 9.38 -13.04
N ALA A 125 15.61 9.68 -11.85
CA ALA A 125 14.37 9.12 -11.34
C ALA A 125 13.24 10.16 -11.46
N ILE A 126 12.03 9.71 -11.78
CA ILE A 126 10.84 10.56 -11.69
C ILE A 126 10.38 10.54 -10.23
N GLU A 127 10.51 11.67 -9.54
CA GLU A 127 10.01 11.88 -8.18
C GLU A 127 8.55 12.41 -8.22
N GLY A 128 7.78 12.20 -7.15
CA GLY A 128 6.39 12.71 -7.06
C GLY A 128 5.29 11.77 -7.58
N TYR A 129 5.61 10.50 -7.89
CA TYR A 129 4.60 9.49 -8.18
C TYR A 129 3.66 9.28 -6.99
N ARG A 130 2.36 9.53 -7.20
CA ARG A 130 1.31 9.14 -6.24
C ARG A 130 1.17 7.60 -6.28
N GLN A 131 1.66 6.94 -5.24
CA GLN A 131 1.36 5.54 -5.00
C GLN A 131 -0.04 5.42 -4.40
N ASP A 132 -0.87 4.55 -4.97
CA ASP A 132 -2.09 4.09 -4.31
C ASP A 132 -1.69 3.28 -3.06
N SER A 133 -1.72 3.92 -1.89
CA SER A 133 -1.73 3.19 -0.63
C SER A 133 -3.11 2.60 -0.44
N VAL A 134 -3.22 1.27 -0.33
CA VAL A 134 -4.44 0.64 0.18
C VAL A 134 -4.57 1.10 1.62
N LEU A 135 -5.34 2.16 1.84
CA LEU A 135 -5.73 2.63 3.16
C LEU A 135 -6.75 1.63 3.71
N ALA A 136 -6.29 0.43 4.09
CA ALA A 136 -6.95 -0.32 5.15
C ALA A 136 -6.73 0.49 6.43
N LYS A 137 -7.52 1.55 6.62
CA LYS A 137 -7.60 2.24 7.89
C LYS A 137 -8.24 1.25 8.85
N THR A 138 -7.43 0.55 9.63
CA THR A 138 -7.92 -0.01 10.88
C THR A 138 -8.46 1.17 11.68
N GLU A 139 -9.76 1.15 11.94
CA GLU A 139 -10.43 2.18 12.71
C GLU A 139 -9.83 2.15 14.12
N ARG A 140 -9.00 3.16 14.42
CA ARG A 140 -8.45 3.37 15.75
C ARG A 140 -9.46 4.18 16.51
N ASP A 141 -9.83 3.73 17.71
CA ASP A 141 -10.67 4.52 18.59
C ASP A 141 -9.96 5.86 18.88
N ARG A 142 -10.54 6.92 18.32
CA ARG A 142 -9.98 8.26 18.41
C ARG A 142 -9.96 8.74 19.87
N GLN A 143 -10.93 8.34 20.68
CA GLN A 143 -11.01 8.71 22.08
C GLN A 143 -9.86 8.09 22.86
N LEU A 144 -9.57 6.81 22.63
CA LEU A 144 -8.47 6.11 23.31
C LEU A 144 -7.10 6.71 22.97
N VAL A 145 -6.90 7.09 21.69
CA VAL A 145 -5.68 7.77 21.24
C VAL A 145 -5.53 9.15 21.89
N GLU A 146 -6.60 9.94 21.94
CA GLU A 146 -6.59 11.27 22.56
C GLU A 146 -6.36 11.17 24.08
N GLN A 147 -7.04 10.24 24.75
CA GLN A 147 -6.85 9.95 26.16
C GLN A 147 -5.40 9.57 26.46
N ARG A 148 -4.76 8.74 25.62
CA ARG A 148 -3.35 8.38 25.82
C ARG A 148 -2.43 9.58 25.71
N LYS A 149 -2.64 10.43 24.70
CA LYS A 149 -1.84 11.66 24.52
C LYS A 149 -1.98 12.61 25.72
N LEU A 150 -3.20 12.73 26.26
CA LEU A 150 -3.46 13.50 27.47
C LEU A 150 -2.77 12.91 28.71
N LYS A 151 -2.86 11.58 28.91
CA LYS A 151 -2.19 10.85 30.00
C LYS A 151 -0.67 11.04 29.97
N ASP A 152 -0.09 11.05 28.78
CA ASP A 152 1.35 11.28 28.56
C ASP A 152 1.75 12.77 28.57
N ASN A 153 0.81 13.67 28.85
CA ASN A 153 1.00 15.13 28.80
C ASN A 153 1.65 15.60 27.48
N PHE A 154 1.26 14.95 26.37
CA PHE A 154 1.80 15.16 25.02
C PHE A 154 3.34 15.05 24.93
N THR A 155 3.95 14.26 25.80
CA THR A 155 5.40 14.08 25.89
C THR A 155 5.78 12.70 25.35
N CYS A 156 6.83 12.64 24.53
CA CYS A 156 7.39 11.37 24.09
C CYS A 156 7.88 10.54 25.28
N GLN A 157 7.35 9.33 25.45
CA GLN A 157 7.70 8.45 26.56
C GLN A 157 9.06 7.74 26.39
N ALA A 158 9.65 7.81 25.21
CA ALA A 158 11.01 7.32 24.95
C ALA A 158 12.06 8.40 25.23
N CYS A 159 12.03 9.52 24.51
CA CYS A 159 13.08 10.54 24.59
C CYS A 159 12.75 11.78 25.43
N GLY A 160 11.51 11.92 25.93
CA GLY A 160 11.09 13.09 26.71
C GLY A 160 10.78 14.34 25.87
N LEU A 161 10.89 14.28 24.54
CA LEU A 161 10.57 15.43 23.68
C LEU A 161 9.10 15.85 23.83
N LYS A 162 8.90 17.14 24.13
CA LYS A 162 7.61 17.82 24.07
C LYS A 162 7.75 19.02 23.14
N LEU A 163 7.12 18.93 21.96
CA LEU A 163 7.22 19.94 20.90
C LEU A 163 5.83 20.46 20.52
N VAL A 164 5.71 21.78 20.38
CA VAL A 164 4.47 22.47 19.97
C VAL A 164 4.76 23.32 18.75
N VAL A 165 3.93 23.18 17.72
CA VAL A 165 3.99 23.99 16.48
C VAL A 165 2.59 24.46 16.15
N ASN A 166 2.38 25.77 16.02
CA ASN A 166 1.06 26.37 15.74
C ASN A 166 -0.03 25.82 16.69
N GLU A 167 0.25 25.85 17.99
CA GLU A 167 -0.65 25.37 19.07
C GLU A 167 -0.99 23.87 19.02
N LYS A 168 -0.30 23.09 18.18
CA LYS A 168 -0.48 21.64 18.08
C LYS A 168 0.74 20.90 18.60
N TYR A 169 0.50 19.91 19.46
CA TYR A 169 1.54 19.02 19.95
C TYR A 169 1.99 18.04 18.87
N VAL A 170 3.31 17.95 18.66
CA VAL A 170 3.92 17.02 17.71
C VAL A 170 4.17 15.68 18.40
N VAL A 171 3.14 14.85 18.46
CA VAL A 171 3.19 13.53 19.11
C VAL A 171 2.22 12.53 18.47
N GLU A 172 2.68 11.30 18.34
CA GLU A 172 1.98 10.19 17.70
C GLU A 172 1.71 9.08 18.72
N CYS A 173 0.56 8.41 18.60
CA CYS A 173 0.23 7.29 19.47
C CYS A 173 0.63 5.98 18.78
N HIS A 174 1.46 5.20 19.47
CA HIS A 174 2.01 3.94 19.02
C HIS A 174 1.38 2.77 19.79
N HIS A 175 1.10 1.66 19.10
CA HIS A 175 0.58 0.45 19.72
C HIS A 175 1.75 -0.49 20.03
N LEU A 176 1.91 -0.90 21.28
CA LEU A 176 3.01 -1.77 21.73
C LEU A 176 2.92 -3.17 21.08
N VAL A 177 1.70 -3.66 20.85
CA VAL A 177 1.44 -4.88 20.09
C VAL A 177 0.87 -4.47 18.73
N PRO A 178 1.39 -4.95 17.58
CA PRO A 178 0.85 -4.59 16.26
C PRO A 178 -0.61 -5.03 16.08
N VAL A 179 -1.47 -4.12 15.58
CA VAL A 179 -2.89 -4.42 15.28
C VAL A 179 -3.06 -5.35 14.06
N SER A 180 -1.97 -5.60 13.34
CA SER A 180 -1.96 -6.46 12.15
C SER A 180 -2.15 -7.97 12.42
N LEU A 181 -2.26 -8.38 13.68
CA LEU A 181 -2.36 -9.78 14.12
C LEU A 181 -3.79 -10.28 14.38
N GLY A 182 -4.82 -9.43 14.24
CA GLY A 182 -6.24 -9.82 14.38
C GLY A 182 -7.11 -8.78 15.08
N VAL A 183 -8.39 -9.12 15.29
CA VAL A 183 -9.31 -8.34 16.15
C VAL A 183 -8.88 -8.54 17.60
N ARG A 184 -8.74 -7.45 18.36
CA ARG A 184 -8.45 -7.51 19.80
C ARG A 184 -9.07 -6.34 20.53
N GLU A 185 -9.27 -6.51 21.83
CA GLU A 185 -9.46 -5.40 22.74
C GLU A 185 -8.13 -4.66 22.91
N THR A 186 -8.16 -3.33 22.87
CA THR A 186 -6.99 -2.48 23.09
C THR A 186 -7.28 -1.60 24.29
N THR A 187 -6.37 -1.61 25.25
CA THR A 187 -6.45 -0.80 26.46
C THR A 187 -5.50 0.39 26.37
N MET A 188 -5.61 1.32 27.34
CA MET A 188 -4.71 2.47 27.44
C MET A 188 -3.24 2.07 27.68
N GLU A 189 -3.03 0.89 28.25
CA GLU A 189 -1.74 0.30 28.60
C GLU A 189 -1.03 -0.27 27.36
N ASP A 190 -1.78 -0.61 26.32
CA ASP A 190 -1.27 -1.07 25.02
C ASP A 190 -0.79 0.07 24.11
N LEU A 191 -0.97 1.31 24.57
CA LEU A 191 -0.68 2.53 23.82
C LEU A 191 0.40 3.35 24.52
N VAL A 192 1.20 4.05 23.71
CA VAL A 192 2.21 4.98 24.21
C VAL A 192 2.37 6.17 23.27
N SER A 193 2.62 7.36 23.82
CA SER A 193 2.94 8.55 23.02
C SER A 193 4.43 8.61 22.68
N LEU A 194 4.75 8.72 21.39
CA LEU A 194 6.09 8.85 20.86
C LEU A 194 6.18 10.08 19.93
N CYS A 195 7.35 10.73 19.86
CA CYS A 195 7.61 11.73 18.82
C CYS A 195 7.81 11.05 17.45
N PRO A 196 7.72 11.80 16.32
CA PRO A 196 7.86 11.23 14.98
C PRO A 196 9.15 10.42 14.78
N THR A 197 10.26 10.87 15.38
CA THR A 197 11.55 10.17 15.32
C THR A 197 11.52 8.85 16.08
N CYS A 198 11.10 8.85 17.36
CA CYS A 198 11.03 7.63 18.16
C CYS A 198 10.00 6.65 17.61
N HIS A 199 8.88 7.16 17.08
CA HIS A 199 7.88 6.33 16.44
C HIS A 199 8.42 5.64 15.18
N ARG A 200 9.21 6.36 14.37
CA ARG A 200 9.92 5.75 13.25
C ARG A 200 10.91 4.69 13.70
N VAL A 201 11.71 4.96 14.74
CA VAL A 201 12.66 3.99 15.31
C VAL A 201 11.93 2.73 15.76
N ALA A 202 10.79 2.85 16.46
CA ALA A 202 9.99 1.71 16.88
C ALA A 202 9.67 0.76 15.71
N HIS A 203 9.33 1.30 14.54
CA HIS A 203 8.97 0.55 13.34
C HIS A 203 10.15 0.09 12.46
N MET A 204 11.40 0.34 12.85
CA MET A 204 12.58 -0.17 12.11
C MET A 204 12.80 -1.68 12.32
N ARG A 205 12.05 -2.32 13.23
CA ARG A 205 12.06 -3.77 13.49
C ARG A 205 10.65 -4.32 13.54
N GLN A 206 10.51 -5.62 13.27
CA GLN A 206 9.30 -6.39 13.51
C GLN A 206 9.62 -7.60 14.40
N PRO A 207 9.04 -7.73 15.61
CA PRO A 207 8.11 -6.79 16.26
C PRO A 207 8.77 -5.42 16.60
N PRO A 208 7.96 -4.35 16.76
CA PRO A 208 8.47 -3.02 17.07
C PRO A 208 9.37 -2.98 18.30
N TYR A 209 10.30 -2.03 18.34
CA TYR A 209 11.07 -1.79 19.56
C TYR A 209 10.18 -1.28 20.69
N LEU A 210 10.40 -1.82 21.89
CA LEU A 210 9.77 -1.36 23.11
C LEU A 210 10.38 -0.03 23.55
N VAL A 211 9.64 0.74 24.34
CA VAL A 211 10.06 2.06 24.82
C VAL A 211 11.42 2.02 25.53
N HIS A 212 11.68 0.97 26.32
CA HIS A 212 12.96 0.81 27.01
C HIS A 212 14.11 0.52 26.03
N GLU A 213 13.88 -0.27 24.97
CA GLU A 213 14.89 -0.52 23.93
C GLU A 213 15.24 0.78 23.19
N ILE A 214 14.22 1.60 22.88
CA ILE A 214 14.44 2.90 22.23
C ILE A 214 15.23 3.84 23.14
N LYS A 215 14.94 3.85 24.45
CA LYS A 215 15.72 4.62 25.44
C LYS A 215 17.18 4.24 25.42
N GLU A 216 17.49 2.94 25.43
CA GLU A 216 18.88 2.47 25.36
C GLU A 216 19.54 2.88 24.04
N ILE A 217 18.87 2.67 22.88
CA ILE A 217 19.40 3.10 21.57
C ILE A 217 19.75 4.59 21.57
N ILE A 218 18.88 5.43 22.13
CA ILE A 218 19.12 6.88 22.18
C ILE A 218 20.31 7.20 23.08
N ARG A 219 20.43 6.54 24.25
CA ARG A 219 21.58 6.75 25.17
C ARG A 219 22.91 6.35 24.54
N PHE A 220 22.95 5.31 23.72
CA PHE A 220 24.18 4.89 23.02
C PHE A 220 24.61 5.83 21.87
N ASN A 221 23.74 6.74 21.42
CA ASN A 221 23.99 7.64 20.29
C ASN A 221 24.01 9.12 20.68
N GLN A 222 24.10 9.43 21.98
CA GLN A 222 24.34 10.78 22.53
C GLN A 222 25.78 10.88 23.02
#